data_AF-A0A7S3UQW0-F1
#
_entry.id   AF-A0A7S3UQW0-F1
#
_cell.length_a   1.000
_cell.length_b   1.000
_cell.length_c   1.000
_cell.angle_alpha   90.00
_cell.angle_beta   90.00
_cell.angle_gamma   90.00
#
_symmetry.space_group_name_H-M   'P 1'
#
loop_
_entity.id
_entity.type
_entity.pdbx_description
1 polymer ?
#
loop_
_entity_poly.entity_id
_entity_poly.type
_entity_poly.pdbx_seq_one_letter_code
_entity_poly.pdbx_strand_id
1 'polypeptide(L)'
;IFKKNLIPKNGLILDFGIGTGWFTRYIAGELKGRKMFGFDSFKGLPSDWVPKQGAMPETAKGSFAQTKLPEVPDNVELVVGMFDDTLPGFANKHNNETIALLHNDSVMYESTKSIFDNLGHMIVPGTIIVMDELF
;
A
#
# COMPACT_ATOMS: atom_id res chain seq x y z
N ILE A 1 -15.24 -2.99 9.08
CA ILE A 1 -15.30 -2.21 7.81
C ILE A 1 -14.81 -3.05 6.63
N PHE A 2 -13.74 -3.84 6.78
CA PHE A 2 -13.34 -4.84 5.78
C PHE A 2 -14.35 -5.99 5.64
N LYS A 3 -14.78 -6.30 4.40
CA LYS A 3 -15.63 -7.45 4.08
C LYS A 3 -14.94 -8.28 3.01
N LYS A 4 -14.25 -9.35 3.39
CA LYS A 4 -13.48 -10.22 2.48
C LYS A 4 -14.26 -10.71 1.25
N ASN A 5 -15.57 -10.88 1.39
CA ASN A 5 -16.44 -11.36 0.32
C ASN A 5 -16.62 -10.35 -0.83
N LEU A 6 -16.22 -9.08 -0.63
CA LEU A 6 -16.22 -8.07 -1.68
C LEU A 6 -14.99 -8.15 -2.58
N ILE A 7 -13.90 -8.77 -2.10
CA ILE A 7 -12.65 -8.83 -2.86
C ILE A 7 -12.80 -9.93 -3.93
N PRO A 8 -12.51 -9.61 -5.20
CA PRO A 8 -12.47 -10.61 -6.25
C PRO A 8 -11.58 -11.81 -5.88
N LYS A 9 -12.01 -13.02 -6.24
CA LYS A 9 -11.27 -14.25 -5.93
C LYS A 9 -9.87 -14.27 -6.54
N ASN A 10 -9.72 -13.66 -7.71
CA ASN A 10 -8.48 -13.60 -8.48
C ASN A 10 -7.94 -12.18 -8.54
N GLY A 11 -6.63 -12.04 -8.77
CA GLY A 11 -5.92 -10.77 -8.90
C GLY A 11 -4.98 -10.47 -7.73
N LEU A 12 -4.26 -9.37 -7.85
CA LEU A 12 -3.27 -8.93 -6.87
C LEU A 12 -3.92 -8.35 -5.62
N ILE A 13 -3.27 -8.56 -4.47
CA ILE A 13 -3.61 -7.93 -3.19
C ILE A 13 -2.43 -7.05 -2.80
N LEU A 14 -2.66 -5.73 -2.82
CA LEU A 14 -1.62 -4.72 -2.66
C LEU A 14 -1.94 -3.84 -1.46
N ASP A 15 -0.91 -3.54 -0.68
CA ASP A 15 -0.97 -2.72 0.53
C ASP A 15 0.19 -1.72 0.51
N PHE A 16 -0.10 -0.45 0.69
CA PHE A 16 0.85 0.66 0.55
C PHE A 16 0.87 1.49 1.83
N GLY A 17 2.06 1.68 2.42
CA GLY A 17 2.20 2.34 3.72
C GLY A 17 2.01 1.33 4.86
N ILE A 18 2.98 0.42 5.01
CA ILE A 18 2.89 -0.72 5.93
C ILE A 18 3.19 -0.32 7.38
N GLY A 19 4.20 0.54 7.59
CA GLY A 19 4.67 0.93 8.92
C GLY A 19 4.91 -0.28 9.84
N THR A 20 4.12 -0.41 10.91
CA THR A 20 4.22 -1.53 11.87
C THR A 20 3.66 -2.86 11.34
N GLY A 21 2.99 -2.85 10.18
CA GLY A 21 2.41 -4.00 9.51
C GLY A 21 1.15 -4.57 10.14
N TRP A 22 0.50 -3.86 11.08
CA TRP A 22 -0.70 -4.37 11.74
C TRP A 22 -1.83 -4.68 10.75
N PHE A 23 -2.14 -3.74 9.85
CA PHE A 23 -3.19 -3.91 8.86
C PHE A 23 -2.84 -5.05 7.90
N THR A 24 -1.62 -5.05 7.37
CA THR A 24 -1.09 -6.10 6.49
C THR A 24 -1.25 -7.49 7.11
N ARG A 25 -0.86 -7.67 8.39
CA ARG A 25 -1.04 -8.94 9.11
C ARG A 25 -2.50 -9.34 9.21
N TYR A 26 -3.36 -8.40 9.55
CA TYR A 26 -4.79 -8.63 9.69
C TYR A 26 -5.42 -9.09 8.36
N ILE A 27 -5.18 -8.36 7.27
CA ILE A 27 -5.73 -8.69 5.95
C ILE A 27 -5.15 -9.98 5.39
N ALA A 28 -3.84 -10.20 5.51
CA ALA A 28 -3.20 -11.44 5.08
C ALA A 28 -3.76 -12.66 5.84
N GLY A 29 -4.10 -12.49 7.12
CA GLY A 29 -4.75 -13.50 7.95
C GLY A 29 -6.20 -13.81 7.54
N GLU A 30 -6.94 -12.84 7.03
CA GLU A 30 -8.30 -13.03 6.48
C GLU A 30 -8.29 -13.64 5.07
N LEU A 31 -7.23 -13.39 4.30
CA LEU A 31 -7.04 -13.83 2.91
C LEU A 31 -6.05 -14.99 2.78
N LYS A 32 -6.10 -15.96 3.70
CA LYS A 32 -5.20 -17.13 3.68
C LYS A 32 -5.18 -17.82 2.32
N GLY A 33 -3.99 -18.21 1.88
CA GLY A 33 -3.76 -18.86 0.60
C GLY A 33 -3.67 -17.90 -0.58
N ARG A 34 -3.83 -16.59 -0.37
CA ARG A 34 -3.57 -15.56 -1.38
C ARG A 34 -2.29 -14.83 -1.09
N LYS A 35 -1.47 -14.67 -2.13
CA LYS A 35 -0.27 -13.84 -2.08
C LYS A 35 -0.66 -12.37 -1.94
N MET A 36 0.00 -11.67 -1.04
CA MET A 36 -0.14 -10.24 -0.79
C MET A 36 1.22 -9.56 -0.90
N PHE A 37 1.23 -8.35 -1.44
CA PHE A 37 2.44 -7.53 -1.56
C PHE A 37 2.26 -6.26 -0.73
N GLY A 38 3.19 -6.03 0.20
CA GLY A 38 3.22 -4.84 1.03
C GLY A 38 4.37 -3.92 0.64
N PHE A 39 4.07 -2.68 0.29
CA PHE A 39 5.05 -1.69 -0.18
C PHE A 39 5.28 -0.62 0.87
N ASP A 40 6.54 -0.45 1.27
CA ASP A 40 6.96 0.63 2.16
C ASP A 40 8.47 0.88 2.02
N SER A 41 8.90 2.11 2.27
CA SER A 41 10.32 2.42 2.39
C SER A 41 10.90 1.99 3.74
N PHE A 42 10.05 1.90 4.77
CA PHE A 42 10.36 1.78 6.19
C PHE A 42 11.26 2.89 6.74
N LYS A 43 11.50 3.94 5.95
CA LYS A 43 12.29 5.13 6.30
C LYS A 43 11.43 6.32 6.72
N GLY A 44 10.12 6.12 6.79
CA GLY A 44 9.15 7.17 7.11
C GLY A 44 8.87 8.10 5.94
N LEU A 45 8.27 9.26 6.23
CA LEU A 45 7.91 10.24 5.21
C LEU A 45 9.14 10.75 4.44
N PRO A 46 9.04 10.91 3.11
CA PRO A 46 10.15 11.39 2.28
C PRO A 46 10.44 12.89 2.45
N SER A 47 9.44 13.66 2.88
CA SER A 47 9.48 15.09 3.16
C SER A 47 8.55 15.43 4.33
N ASP A 48 8.62 16.66 4.82
CA ASP A 48 7.62 17.16 5.76
C ASP A 48 6.24 17.14 5.09
N TRP A 49 5.24 16.71 5.86
CA TRP A 49 3.84 16.81 5.49
C TRP A 49 3.21 17.99 6.20
N VAL A 50 2.79 18.97 5.42
CA VAL A 50 2.15 20.19 5.91
C VAL A 50 0.66 20.13 5.51
N PRO A 51 -0.25 19.82 6.46
CA PRO A 51 -1.66 19.74 6.17
C PRO A 51 -2.24 21.09 5.78
N LYS A 52 -3.26 21.09 4.92
CA LYS A 52 -3.97 22.31 4.55
C LYS A 52 -4.65 22.92 5.78
N GLN A 53 -4.43 24.23 5.96
CA GLN A 53 -5.12 25.09 6.93
C GLN A 53 -5.08 24.63 8.41
N GLY A 54 -3.99 23.99 8.86
CA GLY A 54 -3.82 23.65 10.27
C GLY A 54 -4.87 22.65 10.80
N ALA A 55 -5.52 21.90 9.90
CA ALA A 55 -6.45 20.84 10.28
C ALA A 55 -5.78 19.75 11.14
N MET A 56 -4.47 19.60 10.97
CA MET A 56 -3.61 18.71 11.75
C MET A 56 -2.24 19.38 12.02
N PRO A 57 -1.46 18.92 13.01
CA PRO A 57 -0.06 19.30 13.15
C PRO A 57 0.75 18.86 11.93
N GLU A 58 1.80 19.61 11.62
CA GLU A 58 2.80 19.18 10.63
C GLU A 58 3.45 17.88 11.09
N THR A 59 3.66 16.97 10.13
CA THR A 59 4.35 15.70 10.39
C THR A 59 5.73 15.77 9.73
N ALA A 60 6.77 15.72 10.54
CA ALA A 60 8.14 15.88 10.06
C ALA A 60 8.58 14.72 9.17
N LYS A 61 9.49 15.00 8.24
CA LYS A 61 10.22 14.00 7.44
C LYS A 61 10.78 12.89 8.33
N GLY A 62 10.68 11.64 7.85
CA GLY A 62 11.13 10.46 8.58
C GLY A 62 10.17 10.00 9.69
N SER A 63 9.07 10.72 9.94
CA SER A 63 8.00 10.20 10.79
C SER A 63 7.50 8.86 10.25
N PHE A 64 7.11 7.96 11.15
CA PHE A 64 6.71 6.57 10.86
C PHE A 64 7.85 5.62 10.43
N ALA A 65 9.11 6.07 10.42
CA ALA A 65 10.24 5.18 10.17
C ALA A 65 10.26 3.99 11.16
N GLN A 66 10.63 2.82 10.65
CA GLN A 66 10.76 1.61 11.44
C GLN A 66 12.23 1.26 11.64
N THR A 67 12.59 0.78 12.83
CA THR A 67 13.96 0.34 13.13
C THR A 67 14.26 -1.06 12.60
N LYS A 68 13.22 -1.84 12.30
CA LYS A 68 13.28 -3.17 11.68
C LYS A 68 12.04 -3.41 10.82
N LEU A 69 12.15 -4.34 9.89
CA LEU A 69 10.98 -4.79 9.13
C LEU A 69 9.95 -5.44 10.08
N PRO A 70 8.65 -5.22 9.87
CA PRO A 70 7.62 -5.87 10.66
C PRO A 70 7.57 -7.37 10.35
N GLU A 71 7.20 -8.16 11.35
CA GLU A 71 6.84 -9.56 11.12
C GLU A 71 5.51 -9.61 10.35
N VAL A 72 5.48 -10.42 9.30
CA VAL A 72 4.32 -10.62 8.43
C VAL A 72 4.13 -12.12 8.15
N PRO A 73 2.89 -12.58 7.87
CA PRO A 73 2.62 -13.96 7.49
C PRO A 73 3.36 -14.38 6.21
N ASP A 74 3.56 -15.69 6.04
CA ASP A 74 4.29 -16.26 4.89
C ASP A 74 3.67 -15.95 3.51
N ASN A 75 2.38 -15.61 3.47
CA ASN A 75 1.70 -15.20 2.24
C ASN A 75 1.90 -13.71 1.91
N VAL A 76 2.68 -12.97 2.69
CA VAL A 76 3.05 -11.58 2.43
C VAL A 76 4.47 -11.49 1.91
N GLU A 77 4.67 -10.68 0.88
CA GLU A 77 5.99 -10.25 0.41
C GLU A 77 6.14 -8.75 0.61
N LEU A 78 7.15 -8.36 1.39
CA LEU A 78 7.49 -6.96 1.57
C LEU A 78 8.35 -6.49 0.40
N VAL A 79 7.87 -5.47 -0.30
CA VAL A 79 8.60 -4.76 -1.35
C VAL A 79 9.16 -3.50 -0.73
N VAL A 80 10.44 -3.56 -0.35
CA VAL A 80 11.11 -2.48 0.41
C VAL A 80 11.71 -1.45 -0.54
N GLY A 81 11.26 -0.20 -0.45
CA GLY A 81 11.80 0.91 -1.22
C GLY A 81 10.81 2.06 -1.40
N MET A 82 11.26 3.13 -2.07
CA MET A 82 10.35 4.19 -2.51
C MET A 82 9.44 3.66 -3.62
N PHE A 83 8.23 4.19 -3.72
CA PHE A 83 7.26 3.74 -4.74
C PHE A 83 7.77 3.98 -6.16
N ASP A 84 8.41 5.13 -6.42
CA ASP A 84 8.99 5.45 -7.74
C ASP A 84 10.10 4.47 -8.16
N ASP A 85 10.80 3.87 -7.19
CA ASP A 85 11.87 2.90 -7.46
C ASP A 85 11.34 1.47 -7.64
N THR A 86 10.22 1.14 -6.97
CA THR A 86 9.74 -0.24 -6.83
C THR A 86 8.57 -0.57 -7.75
N LEU A 87 7.66 0.37 -7.96
CA LEU A 87 6.44 0.16 -8.74
C LEU A 87 6.68 -0.10 -10.23
N PRO A 88 7.61 0.58 -10.94
CA PRO A 88 7.80 0.32 -12.36
C PRO A 88 8.23 -1.13 -12.64
N GLY A 89 9.15 -1.65 -11.83
CA GLY A 89 9.61 -3.04 -11.91
C GLY A 89 8.51 -4.04 -11.55
N PHE A 90 7.74 -3.74 -10.49
CA PHE A 90 6.61 -4.56 -10.09
C PHE A 90 5.52 -4.61 -11.17
N ALA A 91 5.15 -3.45 -11.73
CA ALA A 91 4.15 -3.34 -12.78
C ALA A 91 4.54 -4.14 -14.03
N ASN A 92 5.81 -4.07 -14.44
CA ASN A 92 6.32 -4.86 -15.57
C ASN A 92 6.27 -6.37 -15.30
N LYS A 93 6.68 -6.80 -14.09
CA LYS A 93 6.67 -8.22 -13.69
C LYS A 93 5.25 -8.81 -13.67
N HIS A 94 4.25 -8.00 -13.34
CA HIS A 94 2.86 -8.40 -13.18
C HIS A 94 1.93 -7.83 -14.27
N ASN A 95 2.47 -7.49 -15.45
CA ASN A 95 1.76 -6.76 -16.51
C ASN A 95 0.52 -7.45 -17.10
N ASN A 96 0.35 -8.76 -16.87
CA ASN A 96 -0.80 -9.56 -17.32
C ASN A 96 -1.80 -9.84 -16.19
N GLU A 97 -1.61 -9.23 -15.01
CA GLU A 97 -2.46 -9.43 -13.85
C GLU A 97 -3.33 -8.19 -13.58
N THR A 98 -4.43 -8.40 -12.86
CA THR A 98 -5.37 -7.34 -12.44
C THR A 98 -5.37 -7.20 -10.94
N ILE A 99 -5.73 -6.03 -10.42
CA ILE A 99 -5.78 -5.79 -8.98
C ILE A 99 -7.14 -6.20 -8.42
N ALA A 100 -7.13 -7.04 -7.38
CA ALA A 100 -8.32 -7.39 -6.61
C ALA A 100 -8.54 -6.42 -5.45
N LEU A 101 -7.48 -6.10 -4.72
CA LEU A 101 -7.47 -5.14 -3.61
C LEU A 101 -6.27 -4.21 -3.74
N LEU A 102 -6.52 -2.91 -3.65
CA LEU A 102 -5.53 -1.86 -3.43
C LEU A 102 -5.88 -1.14 -2.14
N HIS A 103 -5.05 -1.31 -1.11
CA HIS A 103 -5.12 -0.52 0.12
C HIS A 103 -4.04 0.54 0.10
N ASN A 104 -4.43 1.81 0.20
CA ASN A 104 -3.53 2.95 0.19
C ASN A 104 -3.63 3.73 1.51
N ASP A 105 -2.58 3.57 2.32
CA ASP A 105 -2.33 4.28 3.58
C ASP A 105 -1.07 5.14 3.45
N SER A 106 -0.80 5.65 2.23
CA SER A 106 0.28 6.59 2.02
C SER A 106 -0.20 8.03 2.23
N VAL A 107 0.38 8.69 3.23
CA VAL A 107 0.02 10.05 3.66
C VAL A 107 0.25 11.11 2.56
N MET A 108 1.22 10.88 1.67
CA MET A 108 1.65 11.88 0.68
C MET A 108 0.89 11.76 -0.63
N TYR A 109 0.56 12.92 -1.21
CA TYR A 109 -0.04 13.00 -2.56
C TYR A 109 0.86 12.33 -3.61
N GLU A 110 2.16 12.60 -3.57
CA GLU A 110 3.14 12.08 -4.53
C GLU A 110 3.19 10.55 -4.48
N SER A 111 3.12 9.98 -3.28
CA SER A 111 3.05 8.52 -3.08
C SER A 111 1.80 7.93 -3.72
N THR A 112 0.63 8.52 -3.43
CA THR A 112 -0.64 8.10 -4.04
C THR A 112 -0.61 8.22 -5.55
N LYS A 113 -0.10 9.35 -6.07
CA LYS A 113 0.02 9.58 -7.52
C LYS A 113 0.90 8.51 -8.18
N SER A 114 2.05 8.19 -7.59
CA SER A 114 2.97 7.18 -8.10
C SER A 114 2.31 5.79 -8.20
N ILE A 115 1.50 5.42 -7.20
CA ILE A 115 0.70 4.18 -7.21
C ILE A 115 -0.22 4.14 -8.42
N PHE A 116 -1.01 5.18 -8.64
CA PHE A 116 -1.99 5.20 -9.74
C PHE A 116 -1.36 5.37 -11.12
N ASP A 117 -0.29 6.14 -11.26
CA ASP A 117 0.45 6.28 -12.51
C ASP A 117 1.01 4.92 -12.98
N ASN A 118 1.56 4.13 -12.06
CA ASN A 118 2.20 2.86 -12.39
C ASN A 118 1.20 1.70 -12.50
N LEU A 119 0.18 1.66 -11.66
CA LEU A 119 -0.71 0.50 -11.52
C LEU A 119 -2.12 0.74 -12.05
N GLY A 120 -2.45 1.96 -12.48
CA GLY A 120 -3.80 2.32 -12.92
C GLY A 120 -4.34 1.44 -14.06
N HIS A 121 -3.46 0.97 -14.94
CA HIS A 121 -3.82 0.07 -16.04
C HIS A 121 -4.25 -1.34 -15.58
N MET A 122 -3.97 -1.72 -14.33
CA MET A 122 -4.36 -3.00 -13.72
C MET A 122 -5.69 -2.90 -12.95
N ILE A 123 -6.26 -1.71 -12.83
CA ILE A 123 -7.55 -1.46 -12.16
C ILE A 123 -8.68 -1.77 -13.15
N VAL A 124 -9.56 -2.68 -12.77
CA VAL A 124 -10.65 -3.19 -13.62
C VAL A 124 -11.98 -3.15 -12.86
N PRO A 125 -13.14 -3.28 -13.56
CA PRO A 125 -14.42 -3.42 -12.86
C PRO A 125 -14.39 -4.53 -11.81
N GLY A 126 -14.68 -4.17 -10.56
CA GLY A 126 -14.64 -5.07 -9.41
C GLY A 126 -13.39 -4.96 -8.54
N THR A 127 -12.34 -4.23 -8.97
CA THR A 127 -11.22 -3.87 -8.10
C THR A 127 -11.74 -3.10 -6.88
N ILE A 128 -11.34 -3.52 -5.69
CA ILE A 128 -11.63 -2.81 -4.44
C ILE A 128 -10.46 -1.88 -4.12
N ILE A 129 -10.74 -0.59 -3.97
CA ILE A 129 -9.76 0.42 -3.58
C ILE A 129 -10.16 0.96 -2.22
N VAL A 130 -9.24 0.92 -1.27
CA VAL A 130 -9.41 1.46 0.08
C VAL A 130 -8.38 2.57 0.25
N MET A 131 -8.84 3.74 0.67
CA MET A 131 -8.02 4.92 0.94
C MET A 131 -8.16 5.24 2.42
N ASP A 132 -7.08 5.14 3.20
CA ASP A 132 -7.11 5.47 4.63
C ASP A 132 -7.07 7.01 4.81
N GLU A 133 -6.23 7.67 4.03
CA GLU A 133 -6.02 9.12 4.05
C GLU A 133 -6.75 9.82 2.89
N LEU A 134 -8.09 9.85 2.95
CA LEU A 134 -8.92 10.49 1.91
C LEU A 134 -9.19 11.99 2.14
N PHE A 135 -9.08 12.47 3.39
CA PHE A 135 -9.51 13.82 3.79
C PHE A 135 -8.44 14.59 4.55
#